data_AF-A0A0W8D520-F1
#
_entry.id   AF-A0A0W8D520-F1
#
_cell.length_a   1.000
_cell.length_b   1.000
_cell.length_c   1.000
_cell.angle_alpha   90.00
_cell.angle_beta   90.00
_cell.angle_gamma   90.00
#
_symmetry.space_group_name_H-M   'P 1'
#
loop_
_entity.id
_entity.type
_entity.pdbx_description
1 polymer ?
#
loop_
_entity_poly.entity_id
_entity_poly.type
_entity_poly.pdbx_seq_one_letter_code
_entity_poly.pdbx_strand_id
1 'polypeptide(L)'
;MNGKLFCEIGSTAASTKAVTPNADEEDMLLGRIAKLHQVIFQVKDSLRASVSNGETDVALTNSLGLYTKRLQQYESRLAELD
;
A
#
# COMPACT_ATOMS: atom_id res chain seq x y z
N MET A 1 -11.00 -54.06 29.39
CA MET A 1 -9.56 -54.41 29.48
C MET A 1 -8.78 -53.49 28.57
N ASN A 2 -7.64 -53.04 29.08
CA ASN A 2 -6.74 -52.01 28.56
C ASN A 2 -6.14 -52.29 27.18
N GLY A 3 -5.70 -51.24 26.49
CA GLY A 3 -4.80 -51.34 25.34
C GLY A 3 -4.44 -49.99 24.70
N LYS A 4 -3.71 -49.13 25.42
CA LYS A 4 -3.13 -47.86 24.96
C LYS A 4 -1.86 -48.15 24.13
N LEU A 5 -1.69 -47.56 22.95
CA LEU A 5 -0.41 -47.36 22.22
C LEU A 5 -0.74 -46.47 21.01
N PHE A 6 -0.03 -45.43 20.58
CA PHE A 6 1.05 -44.57 21.06
C PHE A 6 1.03 -43.36 20.11
N CYS A 7 1.62 -42.24 20.52
CA CYS A 7 1.71 -40.99 19.75
C CYS A 7 2.23 -41.17 18.31
N GLU A 8 1.64 -40.41 17.39
CA GLU A 8 2.42 -39.80 16.30
C GLU A 8 2.16 -38.30 16.30
N ILE A 9 3.15 -37.58 16.81
CA ILE A 9 3.22 -36.12 16.84
C ILE A 9 3.81 -35.72 15.49
N GLY A 10 2.94 -35.48 14.51
CA GLY A 10 3.31 -34.85 13.24
C GLY A 10 3.55 -33.36 13.43
N SER A 11 4.61 -33.01 14.15
CA SER A 11 5.20 -31.66 14.12
C SER A 11 5.92 -31.50 12.78
N THR A 12 5.42 -30.64 11.89
CA THR A 12 6.31 -29.66 11.22
C THR A 12 5.53 -28.50 10.58
N ALA A 13 5.82 -27.32 11.14
CA ALA A 13 5.79 -26.01 10.49
C ALA A 13 4.46 -25.52 9.92
N ALA A 14 3.53 -25.15 10.81
CA ALA A 14 2.91 -23.85 10.63
C ALA A 14 4.05 -22.84 10.68
N SER A 15 4.52 -22.38 9.52
CA SER A 15 5.43 -21.25 9.41
C SER A 15 4.66 -20.03 9.92
N THR A 16 4.69 -19.83 11.23
CA THR A 16 4.39 -18.54 11.84
C THR A 16 5.53 -17.65 11.36
N LYS A 17 5.39 -17.11 10.14
CA LYS A 17 6.20 -16.00 9.67
C LYS A 17 6.06 -14.98 10.79
N ALA A 18 7.15 -14.77 11.54
CA ALA A 18 7.20 -13.74 12.55
C ALA A 18 6.98 -12.44 11.80
N VAL A 19 5.74 -12.00 11.75
CA VAL A 19 5.36 -10.71 11.21
C VAL A 19 5.99 -9.72 12.16
N THR A 20 7.13 -9.17 11.75
CA THR A 20 7.62 -7.97 12.38
C THR A 20 6.59 -6.89 12.05
N PRO A 21 6.06 -6.15 13.05
CA PRO A 21 5.07 -5.10 12.82
C PRO A 21 5.46 -4.12 11.71
N ASN A 22 6.76 -3.92 11.52
CA ASN A 22 7.34 -3.05 10.52
C ASN A 22 7.19 -3.59 9.08
N ALA A 23 7.30 -4.90 8.85
CA ALA A 23 7.19 -5.48 7.50
C ALA A 23 5.77 -5.40 6.95
N ASP A 24 4.75 -5.58 7.81
CA ASP A 24 3.35 -5.40 7.42
C ASP A 24 3.02 -3.92 7.17
N GLU A 25 3.60 -3.00 7.96
CA GLU A 25 3.46 -1.56 7.75
C GLU A 25 4.12 -1.12 6.43
N GLU A 26 5.31 -1.64 6.13
CA GLU A 26 6.06 -1.41 4.90
C GLU A 26 5.28 -1.86 3.66
N ASP A 27 4.81 -3.11 3.63
CA ASP A 27 4.01 -3.66 2.52
C ASP A 27 2.73 -2.83 2.28
N MET A 28 2.06 -2.40 3.37
CA MET A 28 0.90 -1.52 3.27
C MET A 28 1.25 -0.15 2.70
N LEU A 29 2.37 0.45 3.11
CA LEU A 29 2.83 1.75 2.61
C LEU A 29 3.19 1.66 1.14
N LEU A 30 3.93 0.64 0.71
CA LEU A 30 4.26 0.38 -0.69
C LEU A 30 3.01 0.25 -1.55
N GLY A 31 2.01 -0.51 -1.10
CA GLY A 31 0.73 -0.63 -1.80
C GLY A 31 -0.03 0.70 -1.93
N ARG A 32 -0.02 1.53 -0.87
CA ARG A 32 -0.65 2.85 -0.88
C ARG A 32 0.09 3.85 -1.78
N ILE A 33 1.42 3.82 -1.78
CA ILE A 33 2.28 4.63 -2.66
C ILE A 33 2.01 4.30 -4.13
N ALA A 34 1.99 3.00 -4.48
CA ALA A 34 1.70 2.56 -5.85
C ALA A 34 0.33 3.06 -6.34
N LYS A 35 -0.70 2.95 -5.48
CA LYS A 35 -2.04 3.46 -5.79
C LYS A 35 -2.07 4.97 -5.96
N LEU A 36 -1.34 5.73 -5.13
CA LEU A 36 -1.26 7.18 -5.27
C LEU A 36 -0.57 7.59 -6.56
N HIS A 37 0.51 6.92 -6.96
CA HIS A 37 1.14 7.16 -8.26
C HIS A 37 0.16 6.95 -9.42
N GLN A 38 -0.63 5.87 -9.38
CA GLN A 38 -1.63 5.60 -10.41
C GLN A 38 -2.69 6.71 -10.48
N VAL A 39 -3.25 7.12 -9.34
CA VAL A 39 -4.29 8.17 -9.30
C VAL A 39 -3.73 9.52 -9.73
N ILE A 40 -2.52 9.88 -9.29
CA ILE A 40 -1.83 11.11 -9.71
C ILE A 40 -1.63 11.13 -11.22
N PHE A 41 -1.21 10.01 -11.80
CA PHE A 41 -1.06 9.89 -13.25
C PHE A 41 -2.38 10.13 -13.98
N GLN A 42 -3.47 9.49 -13.52
CA GLN A 42 -4.80 9.67 -14.10
C GLN A 42 -5.31 11.11 -13.98
N VAL A 43 -5.14 11.74 -12.82
CA VAL A 43 -5.56 13.15 -12.61
C VAL A 43 -4.78 14.10 -13.52
N LYS A 44 -3.47 13.87 -13.70
CA LYS A 44 -2.65 14.67 -14.62
C LYS A 44 -3.08 14.50 -16.08
N ASP A 45 -3.46 13.29 -16.47
CA ASP A 45 -3.98 13.02 -17.81
C ASP A 45 -5.32 13.71 -18.05
N SER A 46 -6.25 13.62 -17.09
CA SER A 46 -7.52 14.35 -17.12
C SER A 46 -7.33 15.86 -17.18
N LEU A 47 -6.41 16.42 -16.39
CA LEU A 47 -6.08 17.85 -16.44
C LEU A 47 -5.55 18.28 -17.82
N ARG A 48 -4.69 17.45 -18.44
CA ARG A 48 -4.20 17.71 -19.81
C ARG A 48 -5.34 17.71 -20.82
N ALA A 49 -6.31 16.81 -20.68
CA ALA A 49 -7.50 16.77 -21.53
C ALA A 49 -8.37 18.03 -21.33
N SER A 50 -8.64 18.43 -20.08
CA SER A 50 -9.40 19.65 -19.76
C SER A 50 -8.75 20.90 -20.36
N VAL A 51 -7.43 21.06 -20.21
CA VAL A 51 -6.69 22.20 -20.78
C VAL A 51 -6.79 22.22 -22.31
N SER A 52 -6.75 21.04 -22.96
CA SER A 52 -6.92 20.93 -24.41
C SER A 52 -8.31 21.34 -24.88
N ASN A 53 -9.32 21.21 -24.01
CA ASN A 53 -10.69 21.66 -24.24
C ASN A 53 -10.93 23.13 -23.83
N GLY A 54 -9.89 23.84 -23.36
CA GLY A 54 -10.00 25.21 -22.86
C GLY A 54 -10.64 25.33 -21.47
N GLU A 55 -10.79 24.22 -20.76
CA GLU A 55 -11.38 24.16 -19.42
C GLU A 55 -10.29 24.03 -18.36
N THR A 56 -10.52 24.64 -17.20
CA THR A 56 -9.65 24.46 -16.02
C THR A 56 -10.46 23.79 -14.93
N ASP A 57 -10.13 22.54 -14.62
CA ASP A 57 -10.77 21.82 -13.52
C ASP A 57 -10.01 22.08 -12.20
N VAL A 58 -10.57 23.02 -11.43
CA VAL A 58 -10.06 23.41 -10.11
C VAL A 58 -10.15 22.25 -9.11
N ALA A 59 -11.17 21.39 -9.23
CA ALA A 59 -11.34 20.24 -8.33
C ALA A 59 -10.25 19.20 -8.59
N LEU A 60 -9.94 18.90 -9.85
CA LEU A 60 -8.83 18.03 -10.21
C LEU A 60 -7.48 18.62 -9.77
N THR A 61 -7.28 19.92 -9.93
CA THR A 61 -6.06 20.61 -9.47
C THR A 61 -5.87 20.48 -7.96
N ASN A 62 -6.94 20.71 -7.19
CA ASN A 62 -6.92 20.54 -5.73
C ASN A 62 -6.67 19.08 -5.32
N SER A 63 -7.28 18.13 -6.02
CA SER A 63 -7.09 16.70 -5.77
C SER A 63 -5.65 16.28 -6.04
N LEU A 64 -5.02 16.80 -7.11
CA LEU A 64 -3.62 16.54 -7.44
C LEU A 64 -2.68 17.00 -6.32
N GLY A 65 -2.90 18.21 -5.79
CA GLY A 65 -2.14 18.72 -4.66
C GLY A 65 -2.28 17.84 -3.40
N LEU A 66 -3.49 17.40 -3.10
CA LEU A 66 -3.76 16.50 -1.97
C LEU A 66 -3.07 15.15 -2.13
N TYR A 67 -3.18 14.51 -3.30
CA TYR A 67 -2.56 13.21 -3.57
C TYR A 67 -1.04 13.29 -3.54
N THR A 68 -0.47 14.36 -4.10
CA THR A 68 0.99 14.59 -4.08
C THR A 68 1.51 14.77 -2.65
N LYS A 69 0.81 15.55 -1.82
CA LYS A 69 1.19 15.72 -0.40
C LYS A 69 1.11 14.40 0.37
N ARG A 70 0.07 13.59 0.11
CA ARG A 70 -0.11 12.29 0.77
C ARG A 70 0.92 11.26 0.33
N LEU A 71 1.34 11.31 -0.94
CA LEU A 71 2.42 10.48 -1.46
C LEU A 71 3.73 10.77 -0.71
N GLN A 72 4.12 12.04 -0.61
CA GLN A 72 5.33 12.46 0.11
C GLN A 72 5.30 12.02 1.58
N GLN A 73 4.14 12.07 2.23
CA GLN A 73 3.98 11.58 3.60
C GLN A 73 4.25 10.07 3.73
N TYR A 74 3.74 9.27 2.79
CA TYR A 74 3.97 7.82 2.81
C TYR A 74 5.41 7.46 2.42
N GLU A 75 6.01 8.16 1.47
CA GLU A 75 7.42 7.98 1.12
C GLU A 75 8.35 8.34 2.29
N SER A 76 8.07 9.45 2.99
CA SER A 76 8.81 9.85 4.18
C SER A 76 8.66 8.81 5.30
N ARG A 77 7.44 8.32 5.51
CA ARG A 77 7.17 7.27 6.51
C ARG A 77 7.86 5.95 6.18
N LEU A 78 7.90 5.58 4.90
CA LEU A 78 8.60 4.39 4.45
C LEU A 78 10.12 4.52 4.69
N ALA A 79 10.69 5.70 4.41
CA ALA A 79 12.10 5.99 4.68
C ALA A 79 12.47 6.02 6.18
N GLU A 80 11.48 6.13 7.09
CA GLU A 80 11.69 5.97 8.54
C GLU A 80 11.71 4.50 8.99
N LEU A 81 11.23 3.58 8.14
CA LEU A 81 11.18 2.14 8.43
C LEU A 81 12.41 1.38 7.91
N ASP A 82 13.09 1.92 6.90
CA ASP A 82 14.39 1.48 6.36
C ASP A 82 15.56 1.81 7.31
#